data_AF-A0A8B9YQ77-F1
#
_entry.id   AF-A0A8B9YQ77-F1
#
_cell.length_a   1.000
_cell.length_b   1.000
_cell.length_c   1.000
_cell.angle_alpha   90.00
_cell.angle_beta   90.00
_cell.angle_gamma   90.00
#
_symmetry.space_group_name_H-M   'P 1'
#
loop_
_entity.id
_entity.type
_entity.pdbx_description
1 polymer ?
#
loop_
_entity_poly.entity_id
_entity_poly.type
_entity_poly.pdbx_seq_one_letter_code
_entity_poly.pdbx_strand_id
1 'polypeptide(L)'
;MAMDSSVENNMYINKVWVQCENESCLKWRLLSNEDKAKVNHSEPWYCFMNTDSKYNKCSVSEEDFPEESQLHQSGYKIIYSQLPLGSLVLVKLKNWPSWPGILCPDPFKGKYVTHDLDGDVEQYHVEFLGDPHSRTWIDAEFVGHYSIKLKPEKCKKNKWYKSALQEAYLLYGCSHEQRLERCYLSKQDKSKATGKVTVVAKKRLPKCGPEVPAGSSLENHCEEDCLIIDGRRLKAGECIENITKKFKEIDALMSEL
;
A
#
# COMPACT_ATOMS: atom_id res chain seq x y z
N MET A 1 10.29 15.11 41.03
CA MET A 1 11.36 15.56 40.12
C MET A 1 10.74 15.62 38.75
N ALA A 2 10.48 16.84 38.24
CA ALA A 2 9.99 17.02 36.88
C ALA A 2 11.18 16.80 35.95
N MET A 3 11.14 15.73 35.16
CA MET A 3 12.09 15.55 34.06
C MET A 3 11.81 16.63 33.02
N ASP A 4 12.86 17.33 32.64
CA ASP A 4 12.85 18.42 31.68
C ASP A 4 12.44 17.88 30.30
N SER A 5 11.24 18.24 29.84
CA SER A 5 10.66 17.83 28.55
C SER A 5 11.52 18.23 27.35
N SER A 6 12.50 19.11 27.53
CA SER A 6 13.42 19.53 26.46
C SER A 6 14.50 18.50 26.16
N VAL A 7 14.83 17.59 27.08
CA VAL A 7 15.92 16.61 26.92
C VAL A 7 15.46 15.36 26.15
N GLU A 8 14.21 14.94 26.31
CA GLU A 8 13.63 13.81 25.55
C GLU A 8 13.40 14.16 24.07
N ASN A 9 13.14 15.45 23.78
CA ASN A 9 12.82 15.94 22.44
C ASN A 9 13.99 15.92 21.44
N ASN A 10 15.23 15.80 21.93
CA ASN A 10 16.42 15.74 21.08
C ASN A 10 16.78 14.29 20.69
N MET A 11 16.12 13.28 21.28
CA MET A 11 16.50 11.88 21.11
C MET A 11 16.22 11.34 19.69
N TYR A 12 15.23 11.90 19.00
CA TYR A 12 14.77 11.40 17.71
C TYR A 12 15.19 12.24 16.50
N ILE A 13 15.84 13.39 16.74
CA ILE A 13 16.33 14.26 15.67
C ILE A 13 17.46 13.57 14.90
N ASN A 14 17.41 13.64 13.57
CA ASN A 14 18.38 13.04 12.65
C ASN A 14 18.58 11.53 12.85
N LYS A 15 17.58 10.82 13.39
CA LYS A 15 17.56 9.37 13.46
C LYS A 15 17.07 8.78 12.13
N VAL A 16 17.60 7.61 11.78
CA VAL A 16 17.24 6.90 10.55
C VAL A 16 16.89 5.49 10.94
N TRP A 17 15.74 5.07 10.46
CA TRP A 17 15.23 3.72 10.61
C TRP A 17 15.33 3.01 9.27
N VAL A 18 15.76 1.75 9.30
CA VAL A 18 15.82 0.91 8.11
C VAL A 18 15.06 -0.38 8.35
N GLN A 19 14.30 -0.82 7.34
CA GLN A 19 13.55 -2.05 7.41
C GLN A 19 14.41 -3.22 6.95
N CYS A 20 14.40 -4.31 7.71
CA CYS A 20 15.04 -5.56 7.30
C CYS A 20 14.29 -6.21 6.12
N GLU A 21 14.98 -6.42 5.01
CA GLU A 21 14.41 -7.05 3.81
C GLU A 21 14.31 -8.58 3.88
N ASN A 22 14.73 -9.19 4.99
CA ASN A 22 14.38 -10.58 5.23
C ASN A 22 12.86 -10.68 5.37
N GLU A 23 12.22 -11.38 4.43
CA GLU A 23 10.77 -11.55 4.35
C GLU A 23 10.13 -12.04 5.66
N SER A 24 10.85 -12.85 6.45
CA SER A 24 10.35 -13.34 7.76
C SER A 24 10.63 -12.40 8.93
N CYS A 25 11.37 -11.32 8.69
CA CYS A 25 11.73 -10.34 9.69
C CYS A 25 10.92 -9.06 9.53
N LEU A 26 11.16 -8.29 8.47
CA LEU A 26 10.54 -6.97 8.19
C LEU A 26 10.61 -5.97 9.35
N LYS A 27 11.46 -6.22 10.34
CA LYS A 27 11.58 -5.37 11.51
C LYS A 27 12.34 -4.09 11.15
N TRP A 28 11.90 -2.98 11.72
CA TRP A 28 12.61 -1.72 11.69
C TRP A 28 13.74 -1.72 12.71
N ARG A 29 14.87 -1.14 12.30
CA ARG A 29 16.08 -1.02 13.11
C ARG A 29 16.54 0.43 13.11
N LEU A 30 16.83 0.94 14.31
CA LEU A 30 17.44 2.25 14.44
C LEU A 30 18.93 2.15 14.10
N LEU A 31 19.42 3.06 13.27
CA LEU A 31 20.83 3.11 12.89
C LEU A 31 21.65 4.07 13.75
N SER A 32 22.88 3.67 14.03
CA SER A 32 23.95 4.54 14.49
C SER A 32 24.32 5.57 13.41
N ASN A 33 25.01 6.65 13.78
CA ASN A 33 25.41 7.66 12.79
C ASN A 33 26.40 7.10 11.77
N GLU A 34 27.23 6.16 12.19
CA GLU A 34 28.21 5.47 11.35
C GLU A 34 27.53 4.56 10.32
N ASP A 35 26.45 3.88 10.69
CA ASP A 35 25.73 2.97 9.78
C ASP A 35 24.83 3.70 8.81
N LYS A 36 24.23 4.83 9.22
CA LYS A 36 23.47 5.71 8.33
C LYS A 36 24.25 6.06 7.07
N ALA A 37 25.52 6.43 7.24
CA ALA A 37 26.39 6.82 6.12
C ALA A 37 26.73 5.66 5.16
N LYS A 38 26.48 4.41 5.56
CA LYS A 38 26.79 3.20 4.78
C LYS A 38 25.56 2.59 4.11
N VAL A 39 24.35 3.07 4.42
CA VAL A 39 23.13 2.54 3.81
C VAL A 39 23.13 2.88 2.33
N ASN A 40 23.08 1.85 1.50
CA ASN A 40 22.84 1.99 0.07
C ASN A 40 21.36 1.71 -0.21
N HIS A 41 20.61 2.73 -0.64
CA HIS A 41 19.18 2.62 -0.94
C HIS A 41 18.86 1.71 -2.15
N SER A 42 19.86 1.29 -2.90
CA SER A 42 19.70 0.37 -4.04
C SER A 42 19.99 -1.09 -3.71
N GLU A 43 20.51 -1.37 -2.50
CA GLU A 43 20.88 -2.72 -2.07
C GLU A 43 20.03 -3.14 -0.88
N PRO A 44 19.70 -4.44 -0.76
CA PRO A 44 18.88 -4.91 0.33
C PRO A 44 19.60 -4.75 1.68
N TRP A 45 18.87 -4.29 2.69
CA TRP A 45 19.40 -4.17 4.04
C TRP A 45 18.85 -5.25 4.97
N TYR A 46 19.72 -5.85 5.80
CA TYR A 46 19.35 -6.91 6.73
C TYR A 46 19.82 -6.62 8.15
N CYS A 47 19.09 -7.16 9.16
CA CYS A 47 19.43 -6.94 10.57
C CYS A 47 20.91 -7.17 10.91
N PHE A 48 21.57 -8.18 10.30
CA PHE A 48 22.98 -8.50 10.58
C PHE A 48 23.96 -7.39 10.14
N MET A 49 23.50 -6.44 9.32
CA MET A 49 24.26 -5.27 8.90
C MET A 49 24.21 -4.14 9.94
N ASN A 50 23.36 -4.22 10.96
CA ASN A 50 23.35 -3.27 12.07
C ASN A 50 24.57 -3.49 12.96
N THR A 51 25.35 -2.44 13.22
CA THR A 51 26.48 -2.49 14.16
C THR A 51 26.03 -2.55 15.62
N ASP A 52 24.78 -2.18 15.94
CA ASP A 52 24.25 -2.39 17.28
C ASP A 52 24.00 -3.88 17.53
N SER A 53 24.91 -4.47 18.30
CA SER A 53 24.85 -5.88 18.72
C SER A 53 23.56 -6.27 19.46
N LYS A 54 22.81 -5.32 20.02
CA LYS A 54 21.51 -5.59 20.64
C LYS A 54 20.44 -5.91 19.61
N TYR A 55 20.50 -5.29 18.43
CA TYR A 55 19.44 -5.35 17.41
C TYR A 55 19.89 -5.90 16.05
N ASN A 56 21.09 -6.48 15.98
CA ASN A 56 21.66 -7.01 14.74
C ASN A 56 21.16 -8.40 14.31
N LYS A 57 20.09 -8.93 14.91
CA LYS A 57 19.53 -10.25 14.56
C LYS A 57 18.04 -10.18 14.32
N CYS A 58 17.56 -10.96 13.35
CA CYS A 58 16.12 -11.05 13.03
C CYS A 58 15.31 -11.65 14.20
N SER A 59 15.94 -12.47 15.04
CA SER A 59 15.33 -13.11 16.21
C SER A 59 15.07 -12.15 17.36
N VAL A 60 15.73 -10.98 17.38
CA VAL A 60 15.49 -9.95 18.40
C VAL A 60 14.21 -9.21 18.07
N SER A 61 13.44 -8.83 19.10
CA SER A 61 12.24 -7.98 18.96
C SER A 61 12.56 -6.67 18.25
N GLU A 62 11.54 -6.09 17.61
CA GLU A 62 11.64 -4.73 17.05
C GLU A 62 11.84 -3.72 18.18
N GLU A 63 12.52 -2.61 17.87
CA GLU A 63 12.64 -1.48 18.78
C GLU A 63 11.34 -0.68 18.78
N ASP A 64 11.04 0.02 19.88
CA ASP A 64 9.86 0.89 19.90
C ASP A 64 10.04 2.03 18.90
N PHE A 65 9.20 2.03 17.86
CA PHE A 65 9.16 3.09 16.87
C PHE A 65 8.48 4.33 17.48
N PRO A 66 9.03 5.54 17.30
CA PRO A 66 8.47 6.74 17.91
C PRO A 66 7.03 6.96 17.45
N GLU A 67 6.17 7.31 18.40
CA GLU A 67 4.79 7.65 18.08
C GLU A 67 4.75 9.00 17.35
N GLU A 68 4.18 9.02 16.15
CA GLU A 68 4.18 10.20 15.28
C GLU A 68 3.49 11.41 15.92
N SER A 69 2.49 11.18 16.77
CA SER A 69 1.82 12.21 17.57
C SER A 69 2.79 12.96 18.49
N GLN A 70 3.82 12.29 19.02
CA GLN A 70 4.84 12.88 19.88
C GLN A 70 5.83 13.72 19.06
N LEU A 71 6.18 13.26 17.85
CA LEU A 71 7.04 14.02 16.94
C LEU A 71 6.34 15.31 16.47
N HIS A 72 5.07 15.21 16.08
CA HIS A 72 4.28 16.35 15.61
C HIS A 72 4.10 17.43 16.68
N GLN A 73 3.86 17.04 17.94
CA GLN A 73 3.77 17.98 19.07
C GLN A 73 5.07 18.79 19.26
N SER A 74 6.20 18.21 18.84
CA SER A 74 7.52 18.80 18.95
C SER A 74 8.01 19.45 17.65
N GLY A 75 7.15 19.54 16.63
CA GLY A 75 7.48 20.15 15.34
C GLY A 75 8.36 19.29 14.42
N TYR A 76 8.52 18.00 14.73
CA TYR A 76 9.23 17.04 13.88
C TYR A 76 8.23 16.19 13.10
N LYS A 77 8.62 15.71 11.92
CA LYS A 77 7.82 14.78 11.10
C LYS A 77 8.67 13.56 10.72
N ILE A 78 8.01 12.44 10.42
CA ILE A 78 8.68 11.25 9.88
C ILE A 78 8.81 11.42 8.37
N ILE A 79 10.02 11.21 7.86
CA ILE A 79 10.30 11.28 6.42
C ILE A 79 10.45 9.86 5.88
N TYR A 80 9.63 9.50 4.90
CA TYR A 80 9.63 8.18 4.28
C TYR A 80 10.48 8.17 3.02
N SER A 81 11.25 7.10 2.82
CA SER A 81 12.00 6.90 1.57
C SER A 81 11.04 6.72 0.40
N GLN A 82 11.43 7.25 -0.76
CA GLN A 82 10.61 7.11 -1.97
C GLN A 82 10.64 5.67 -2.50
N LEU A 83 9.46 5.05 -2.58
CA LEU A 83 9.28 3.75 -3.18
C LEU A 83 9.32 3.85 -4.72
N PRO A 84 9.91 2.85 -5.41
CA PRO A 84 9.97 2.87 -6.86
C PRO A 84 8.58 2.67 -7.47
N LEU A 85 8.38 3.25 -8.66
CA LEU A 85 7.17 3.02 -9.45
C LEU A 85 6.99 1.52 -9.71
N GLY A 86 5.75 1.03 -9.66
CA GLY A 86 5.43 -0.40 -9.80
C GLY A 86 5.63 -1.21 -8.51
N SER A 87 6.06 -0.59 -7.41
CA SER A 87 6.18 -1.27 -6.11
C SER A 87 4.87 -1.92 -5.69
N LEU A 88 4.96 -3.17 -5.21
CA LEU A 88 3.86 -3.86 -4.56
C LEU A 88 3.88 -3.42 -3.09
N VAL A 89 2.79 -2.81 -2.65
CA VAL A 89 2.67 -2.17 -1.34
C VAL A 89 1.51 -2.76 -0.56
N LEU A 90 1.55 -2.56 0.75
CA LEU A 90 0.45 -2.85 1.65
C LEU A 90 -0.02 -1.54 2.27
N VAL A 91 -1.29 -1.22 2.07
CA VAL A 91 -1.88 0.01 2.60
C VAL A 91 -2.67 -0.30 3.86
N LYS A 92 -2.40 0.42 4.95
CA LYS A 92 -3.07 0.22 6.24
C LYS A 92 -3.87 1.46 6.63
N LEU A 93 -5.18 1.42 6.41
CA LEU A 93 -6.10 2.47 6.84
C LEU A 93 -6.83 2.05 8.12
N LYS A 94 -7.17 3.03 8.95
CA LYS A 94 -7.92 2.80 10.19
C LYS A 94 -9.24 2.06 9.90
N ASN A 95 -9.49 0.99 10.66
CA ASN A 95 -10.68 0.13 10.55
C ASN A 95 -10.84 -0.65 9.22
N TRP A 96 -9.77 -0.76 8.42
CA TRP A 96 -9.74 -1.61 7.23
C TRP A 96 -8.63 -2.65 7.37
N PRO A 97 -8.81 -3.85 6.78
CA PRO A 97 -7.70 -4.77 6.68
C PRO A 97 -6.60 -4.15 5.82
N SER A 98 -5.36 -4.43 6.18
CA SER A 98 -4.21 -4.03 5.38
C SER A 98 -4.34 -4.58 3.95
N TRP A 99 -4.45 -3.71 2.95
CA TRP A 99 -4.87 -4.07 1.59
C TRP A 99 -3.71 -3.95 0.58
N PRO A 100 -3.47 -4.97 -0.27
CA PRO A 100 -2.36 -4.91 -1.23
C PRO A 100 -2.67 -4.02 -2.43
N GLY A 101 -1.68 -3.28 -2.89
CA GLY A 101 -1.78 -2.38 -4.04
C GLY A 101 -0.47 -2.27 -4.83
N ILE A 102 -0.53 -1.67 -6.00
CA ILE A 102 0.64 -1.33 -6.81
C ILE A 102 0.74 0.20 -6.91
N LEU A 103 1.94 0.73 -6.74
CA LEU A 103 2.22 2.14 -7.05
C LEU A 103 2.20 2.33 -8.57
N CYS A 104 1.25 3.12 -9.08
CA CYS A 104 1.08 3.32 -10.52
C CYS A 104 0.80 4.79 -10.85
N PRO A 105 1.04 5.24 -12.11
CA PRO A 105 0.75 6.61 -12.48
C PRO A 105 -0.74 6.92 -12.37
N ASP A 106 -1.06 8.09 -11.81
CA ASP A 106 -2.40 8.64 -11.85
C ASP A 106 -2.82 8.85 -13.32
N PRO A 107 -4.01 8.39 -13.73
CA PRO A 107 -4.45 8.45 -15.14
C PRO A 107 -4.61 9.88 -15.68
N PHE A 108 -4.73 10.88 -14.82
CA PHE A 108 -4.93 12.27 -15.20
C PHE A 108 -3.63 13.08 -15.06
N LYS A 109 -2.89 12.89 -13.98
CA LYS A 109 -1.64 13.63 -13.68
C LYS A 109 -0.41 12.99 -14.29
N GLY A 110 -0.45 11.70 -14.63
CA GLY A 110 0.70 10.92 -15.10
C GLY A 110 1.81 10.72 -14.05
N LYS A 111 1.58 11.16 -12.80
CA LYS A 111 2.51 11.01 -11.67
C LYS A 111 2.00 9.95 -10.71
N TYR A 112 2.91 9.27 -10.02
CA TYR A 112 2.57 8.26 -9.01
C TYR A 112 2.89 8.68 -7.57
N VAL A 113 3.60 9.81 -7.42
CA VAL A 113 4.07 10.34 -6.13
C VAL A 113 3.91 11.87 -6.13
N THR A 114 3.53 12.44 -4.98
CA THR A 114 3.62 13.86 -4.69
C THR A 114 4.62 14.12 -3.58
N HIS A 115 5.14 15.33 -3.56
CA HIS A 115 6.10 15.80 -2.56
C HIS A 115 5.55 17.04 -1.88
N ASP A 116 5.86 17.19 -0.60
CA ASP A 116 5.53 18.38 0.18
C ASP A 116 6.45 19.57 -0.18
N LEU A 117 6.31 20.68 0.56
CA LEU A 117 7.11 21.89 0.33
C LEU A 117 8.62 21.69 0.60
N ASP A 118 8.98 20.71 1.43
CA ASP A 118 10.36 20.38 1.76
C ASP A 118 10.96 19.39 0.74
N GLY A 119 10.15 18.87 -0.19
CA GLY A 119 10.54 17.88 -1.19
C GLY A 119 10.45 16.44 -0.67
N ASP A 120 9.87 16.21 0.51
CA ASP A 120 9.67 14.89 1.07
C ASP A 120 8.42 14.23 0.47
N VAL A 121 8.40 12.90 0.43
CA VAL A 121 7.25 12.15 -0.10
C VAL A 121 6.02 12.39 0.76
N GLU A 122 4.96 12.91 0.15
CA GLU A 122 3.69 13.20 0.80
C GLU A 122 2.67 12.09 0.53
N GLN A 123 2.41 11.79 -0.74
CA GLN A 123 1.39 10.80 -1.14
C GLN A 123 1.86 9.93 -2.30
N TYR A 124 1.31 8.72 -2.37
CA TYR A 124 1.42 7.84 -3.52
C TYR A 124 0.06 7.60 -4.16
N HIS A 125 0.03 7.51 -5.48
CA HIS A 125 -1.10 6.98 -6.21
C HIS A 125 -1.01 5.45 -6.22
N VAL A 126 -2.00 4.82 -5.60
CA VAL A 126 -2.06 3.37 -5.41
C VAL A 126 -3.24 2.82 -6.18
N GLU A 127 -3.00 1.80 -6.99
CA GLU A 127 -4.04 0.92 -7.50
C GLU A 127 -4.19 -0.29 -6.57
N PHE A 128 -5.31 -0.37 -5.87
CA PHE A 128 -5.66 -1.49 -5.02
C PHE A 128 -6.03 -2.71 -5.84
N LEU A 129 -5.41 -3.84 -5.49
CA LEU A 129 -5.64 -5.14 -6.11
C LEU A 129 -7.00 -5.74 -5.69
N GLY A 130 -7.44 -6.75 -6.42
CA GLY A 130 -8.72 -7.43 -6.21
C GLY A 130 -9.72 -7.14 -7.32
N ASP A 131 -10.93 -7.68 -7.20
CA ASP A 131 -11.95 -7.57 -8.25
C ASP A 131 -13.25 -6.99 -7.69
N PRO A 132 -13.54 -5.69 -7.87
CA PRO A 132 -12.87 -4.78 -8.79
C PRO A 132 -11.59 -4.15 -8.22
N HIS A 133 -10.70 -3.75 -9.13
CA HIS A 133 -9.60 -2.83 -8.81
C HIS A 133 -10.18 -1.45 -8.45
N SER A 134 -9.48 -0.71 -7.59
CA SER A 134 -9.77 0.70 -7.34
C SER A 134 -8.46 1.49 -7.23
N ARG A 135 -8.53 2.83 -7.26
CA ARG A 135 -7.33 3.66 -7.18
C ARG A 135 -7.60 4.97 -6.47
N THR A 136 -6.60 5.47 -5.75
CA THR A 136 -6.62 6.78 -5.10
C THR A 136 -5.21 7.18 -4.68
N TRP A 137 -5.05 8.46 -4.37
CA TRP A 137 -3.90 8.96 -3.62
C TRP A 137 -4.01 8.56 -2.14
N ILE A 138 -2.91 8.09 -1.57
CA ILE A 138 -2.77 7.64 -0.18
C ILE A 138 -1.54 8.31 0.42
N ASP A 139 -1.66 8.87 1.63
CA ASP A 139 -0.52 9.45 2.35
C ASP A 139 0.56 8.39 2.62
N ALA A 140 1.83 8.79 2.48
CA ALA A 140 2.97 7.90 2.60
C ALA A 140 3.01 7.12 3.92
N GLU A 141 2.54 7.72 5.01
CA GLU A 141 2.39 7.11 6.34
C GLU A 141 1.61 5.78 6.30
N PHE A 142 0.61 5.66 5.42
CA PHE A 142 -0.25 4.48 5.34
C PHE A 142 0.27 3.44 4.35
N VAL A 143 1.40 3.68 3.66
CA VAL A 143 1.95 2.82 2.61
C VAL A 143 3.20 2.11 3.11
N GLY A 144 3.09 0.80 3.35
CA GLY A 144 4.22 -0.06 3.71
C GLY A 144 4.67 -0.97 2.57
N HIS A 145 5.87 -1.54 2.70
CA HIS A 145 6.31 -2.63 1.82
C HIS A 145 5.40 -3.86 1.95
N TYR A 146 5.00 -4.43 0.82
CA TYR A 146 4.28 -5.70 0.83
C TYR A 146 5.22 -6.86 1.17
N SER A 147 4.75 -7.77 2.02
CA SER A 147 5.40 -9.06 2.24
C SER A 147 4.42 -10.21 2.19
N ILE A 148 4.83 -11.27 1.50
CA ILE A 148 4.08 -12.50 1.30
C ILE A 148 3.80 -13.26 2.62
N LYS A 149 4.59 -13.00 3.67
CA LYS A 149 4.45 -13.64 4.98
C LYS A 149 3.52 -12.89 5.92
N LEU A 150 3.00 -11.74 5.51
CA LEU A 150 1.96 -11.04 6.26
C LEU A 150 0.78 -12.00 6.39
N LYS A 151 0.53 -12.48 7.61
CA LYS A 151 -0.63 -13.30 7.88
C LYS A 151 -1.84 -12.45 7.50
N PRO A 152 -2.72 -12.94 6.61
CA PRO A 152 -3.93 -12.21 6.28
C PRO A 152 -4.62 -11.87 7.59
N GLU A 153 -4.89 -10.58 7.81
CA GLU A 153 -5.83 -10.21 8.85
C GLU A 153 -7.09 -11.05 8.66
N LYS A 154 -7.67 -11.56 9.75
CA LYS A 154 -8.77 -12.53 9.71
C LYS A 154 -10.05 -11.85 9.18
N CYS A 155 -10.11 -11.58 7.88
CA CYS A 155 -11.29 -11.11 7.18
C CYS A 155 -11.95 -12.32 6.51
N LYS A 156 -12.76 -13.06 7.28
CA LYS A 156 -13.24 -14.39 6.86
C LYS A 156 -14.18 -14.37 5.63
N LYS A 157 -14.73 -13.21 5.24
CA LYS A 157 -15.87 -13.15 4.31
C LYS A 157 -15.72 -12.21 3.10
N ASN A 158 -14.62 -11.49 2.95
CA ASN A 158 -14.50 -10.56 1.82
C ASN A 158 -13.88 -11.25 0.59
N LYS A 159 -14.70 -11.55 -0.43
CA LYS A 159 -14.26 -12.16 -1.71
C LYS A 159 -13.23 -11.29 -2.43
N TRP A 160 -13.38 -9.97 -2.36
CA TRP A 160 -12.45 -9.02 -2.98
C TRP A 160 -11.10 -9.02 -2.29
N TYR A 161 -11.08 -9.09 -0.96
CA TYR A 161 -9.83 -9.17 -0.21
C TYR A 161 -9.07 -10.46 -0.50
N LYS A 162 -9.77 -11.60 -0.59
CA LYS A 162 -9.16 -12.87 -1.01
C LYS A 162 -8.58 -12.79 -2.43
N SER A 163 -9.33 -12.20 -3.36
CA SER A 163 -8.86 -11.95 -4.73
C SER A 163 -7.60 -11.07 -4.73
N ALA A 164 -7.61 -9.97 -3.97
CA ALA A 164 -6.49 -9.04 -3.84
C ALA A 164 -5.22 -9.72 -3.32
N LEU A 165 -5.34 -10.59 -2.31
CA LEU A 165 -4.21 -11.36 -1.78
C LEU A 165 -3.68 -12.38 -2.78
N GLN A 166 -4.56 -13.06 -3.50
CA GLN A 166 -4.16 -14.02 -4.54
C GLN A 166 -3.45 -13.30 -5.69
N GLU A 167 -3.95 -12.15 -6.11
CA GLU A 167 -3.34 -11.33 -7.14
C GLU A 167 -1.97 -10.80 -6.68
N ALA A 168 -1.87 -10.28 -5.45
CA ALA A 168 -0.61 -9.83 -4.87
C ALA A 168 0.43 -10.96 -4.84
N TYR A 169 0.02 -12.18 -4.49
CA TYR A 169 0.88 -13.37 -4.52
C TYR A 169 1.44 -13.65 -5.92
N LEU A 170 0.60 -13.53 -6.96
CA LEU A 170 1.04 -13.74 -8.35
C LEU A 170 1.98 -12.63 -8.84
N LEU A 171 1.81 -11.41 -8.35
CA LEU A 171 2.61 -10.24 -8.72
C LEU A 171 3.91 -10.11 -7.94
N TYR A 172 4.03 -10.78 -6.80
CA TYR A 172 5.20 -10.74 -5.93
C TYR A 172 6.49 -11.13 -6.67
N GLY A 173 6.42 -12.16 -7.52
CA GLY A 173 7.55 -12.61 -8.34
C GLY A 173 7.79 -11.79 -9.62
N CYS A 174 7.05 -10.71 -9.84
CA CYS A 174 7.16 -9.88 -11.04
C CYS A 174 8.06 -8.65 -10.79
N SER A 175 8.77 -8.25 -11.85
CA SER A 175 9.45 -6.94 -11.91
C SER A 175 8.45 -5.78 -11.79
N HIS A 176 8.96 -4.58 -11.53
CA HIS A 176 8.15 -3.37 -11.46
C HIS A 176 7.39 -3.13 -12.77
N GLU A 177 8.04 -3.32 -13.91
CA GLU A 177 7.46 -3.15 -15.25
C GLU A 177 6.33 -4.15 -15.49
N GLN A 178 6.57 -5.43 -15.19
CA GLN A 178 5.57 -6.50 -15.33
C GLN A 178 4.34 -6.30 -14.44
N ARG A 179 4.53 -5.70 -13.25
CA ARG A 179 3.41 -5.31 -12.37
C ARG A 179 2.58 -4.20 -13.00
N LEU A 180 3.23 -3.17 -13.54
CA LEU A 180 2.56 -2.03 -14.19
C LEU A 180 1.81 -2.43 -15.46
N GLU A 181 2.30 -3.42 -16.23
CA GLU A 181 1.59 -3.97 -17.39
C GLU A 181 0.24 -4.60 -17.00
N ARG A 182 0.09 -5.03 -15.74
CA ARG A 182 -1.12 -5.67 -15.22
C ARG A 182 -2.08 -4.68 -14.52
N CYS A 183 -1.61 -3.48 -14.19
CA CYS A 183 -2.45 -2.38 -13.71
C CYS A 183 -3.50 -1.98 -14.74
N TYR A 184 -4.62 -1.42 -14.27
CA TYR A 184 -5.79 -1.04 -15.04
C TYR A 184 -5.49 -0.10 -16.22
N LEU A 185 -4.39 0.66 -16.18
CA LEU A 185 -3.93 1.48 -17.31
C LEU A 185 -3.72 0.68 -18.61
N SER A 186 -3.31 -0.59 -18.54
CA SER A 186 -3.15 -1.43 -19.73
C SER A 186 -4.48 -1.84 -20.39
N LYS A 187 -5.60 -1.63 -19.71
CA LYS A 187 -6.95 -1.90 -20.23
C LYS A 187 -7.54 -0.70 -21.00
N GLN A 188 -7.10 0.53 -20.72
CA GLN A 188 -7.60 1.73 -21.43
C GLN A 188 -6.95 1.95 -22.80
N ASP A 189 -5.68 1.57 -23.00
CA ASP A 189 -5.05 1.69 -24.33
C ASP A 189 -5.60 0.70 -25.37
N LYS A 190 -6.27 -0.37 -24.93
CA LYS A 190 -6.89 -1.35 -25.83
C LYS A 190 -8.28 -0.93 -26.32
N SER A 191 -8.93 0.05 -25.69
CA SER A 191 -10.26 0.51 -26.10
C SER A 191 -10.24 1.69 -27.07
N LYS A 192 -9.08 2.31 -27.34
CA LYS A 192 -8.93 3.40 -28.31
C LYS A 192 -8.21 3.05 -29.61
N ALA A 193 -7.82 1.79 -29.81
CA ALA A 193 -7.27 1.32 -31.09
C ALA A 193 -8.29 0.43 -31.83
N THR A 194 -8.93 1.02 -32.83
CA THR A 194 -9.54 0.40 -34.01
C THR A 194 -10.74 -0.53 -33.83
N GLY A 195 -11.90 -0.05 -34.29
CA GLY A 195 -12.97 -0.92 -34.74
C GLY A 195 -12.50 -1.80 -35.90
N LYS A 196 -12.65 -3.11 -35.73
CA LYS A 196 -13.06 -4.10 -36.75
C LYS A 196 -13.23 -5.45 -36.07
N VAL A 197 -14.44 -5.98 -36.20
CA VAL A 197 -14.79 -7.36 -35.82
C VAL A 197 -13.99 -8.31 -36.71
N THR A 198 -13.15 -9.14 -36.11
CA THR A 198 -12.77 -10.44 -36.65
C THR A 198 -12.42 -11.39 -35.49
N VAL A 199 -13.16 -12.49 -35.44
CA VAL A 199 -12.83 -13.69 -34.64
C VAL A 199 -11.48 -14.22 -35.12
N VAL A 200 -10.57 -14.60 -34.19
CA VAL A 200 -9.67 -15.78 -34.30
C VAL A 200 -8.65 -15.86 -33.14
N ALA A 201 -8.52 -17.08 -32.62
CA ALA A 201 -7.43 -17.73 -31.88
C ALA A 201 -6.92 -17.15 -30.54
N LYS A 202 -7.27 -17.87 -29.46
CA LYS A 202 -6.53 -17.92 -28.19
C LYS A 202 -5.04 -18.25 -28.43
N LYS A 203 -4.16 -17.26 -28.33
CA LYS A 203 -2.71 -17.49 -28.16
C LYS A 203 -2.38 -17.68 -26.68
N ARG A 204 -1.57 -18.70 -26.40
CA ARG A 204 -1.24 -19.23 -25.06
C ARG A 204 -0.39 -18.25 -24.24
N LEU A 205 -0.64 -18.21 -22.93
CA LEU A 205 0.16 -17.52 -21.92
C LEU A 205 1.57 -18.12 -21.80
N PRO A 206 2.61 -17.32 -21.49
CA PRO A 206 3.82 -17.82 -20.83
C PRO A 206 3.50 -18.09 -19.35
N LYS A 207 3.73 -19.33 -18.89
CA LYS A 207 3.58 -19.74 -17.49
C LYS A 207 4.83 -19.34 -16.71
N CYS A 208 4.69 -18.49 -15.69
CA CYS A 208 5.56 -18.48 -14.52
C CYS A 208 4.70 -18.79 -13.30
N GLY A 209 4.88 -19.97 -12.70
CA GLY A 209 4.23 -20.38 -11.45
C GLY A 209 4.31 -21.90 -11.23
N PRO A 210 4.58 -22.37 -10.00
CA PRO A 210 4.54 -23.79 -9.65
C PRO A 210 3.09 -24.30 -9.52
N GLU A 211 2.85 -25.54 -9.93
CA GLU A 211 1.52 -26.19 -9.97
C GLU A 211 1.12 -26.81 -8.61
N VAL A 212 -0.17 -26.67 -8.21
CA VAL A 212 -0.79 -27.37 -7.08
C VAL A 212 -2.23 -27.78 -7.46
N PRO A 213 -2.78 -28.94 -7.01
CA PRO A 213 -4.00 -29.54 -7.56
C PRO A 213 -5.31 -29.08 -6.92
N ALA A 214 -6.40 -29.39 -7.64
CA ALA A 214 -7.76 -28.91 -7.48
C ALA A 214 -8.65 -29.69 -6.49
N GLY A 215 -9.68 -29.00 -5.99
CA GLY A 215 -10.87 -29.52 -5.31
C GLY A 215 -11.44 -28.44 -4.37
N SER A 216 -12.73 -28.14 -4.24
CA SER A 216 -13.98 -28.59 -4.85
C SER A 216 -15.03 -27.48 -4.67
N SER A 217 -16.08 -27.51 -5.51
CA SER A 217 -17.23 -26.60 -5.58
C SER A 217 -17.98 -26.34 -4.27
N LEU A 218 -18.44 -25.09 -4.07
CA LEU A 218 -19.73 -24.79 -3.42
C LEU A 218 -20.17 -23.36 -3.77
N GLU A 219 -21.14 -23.29 -4.67
CA GLU A 219 -22.00 -22.13 -4.87
C GLU A 219 -22.69 -21.77 -3.55
N ASN A 220 -22.75 -20.48 -3.23
CA ASN A 220 -23.84 -19.88 -2.47
C ASN A 220 -23.80 -18.37 -2.69
N HIS A 221 -24.87 -17.88 -3.29
CA HIS A 221 -25.17 -16.47 -3.50
C HIS A 221 -25.54 -15.81 -2.15
N CYS A 222 -24.91 -14.68 -1.82
CA CYS A 222 -25.63 -13.51 -1.31
C CYS A 222 -24.77 -12.25 -1.52
N GLU A 223 -25.31 -11.33 -2.31
CA GLU A 223 -24.84 -9.98 -2.56
C GLU A 223 -25.34 -9.04 -1.46
N GLU A 224 -24.54 -7.98 -1.25
CA GLU A 224 -24.78 -6.67 -0.62
C GLU A 224 -23.41 -6.21 -0.06
N ASP A 225 -22.44 -5.83 -0.90
CA ASP A 225 -22.38 -4.80 -1.95
C ASP A 225 -22.07 -3.41 -1.36
N CYS A 226 -20.78 -3.05 -1.40
CA CYS A 226 -20.38 -1.65 -1.38
C CYS A 226 -20.01 -1.27 -2.81
N LEU A 227 -20.74 -0.31 -3.37
CA LEU A 227 -20.53 0.24 -4.71
C LEU A 227 -19.61 1.47 -4.63
N ILE A 228 -18.73 1.63 -5.63
CA ILE A 228 -17.99 2.89 -5.87
C ILE A 228 -18.34 3.36 -7.29
N ILE A 229 -18.99 4.52 -7.38
CA ILE A 229 -19.35 5.22 -8.63
C ILE A 229 -18.75 6.62 -8.55
N ASP A 230 -17.98 7.04 -9.56
CA ASP A 230 -17.57 8.43 -9.79
C ASP A 230 -17.12 9.19 -8.52
N GLY A 231 -16.29 8.52 -7.71
CA GLY A 231 -15.63 9.10 -6.55
C GLY A 231 -16.38 9.03 -5.21
N ARG A 232 -17.57 8.40 -5.11
CA ARG A 232 -18.24 8.18 -3.81
C ARG A 232 -18.43 6.70 -3.47
N ARG A 233 -17.94 6.30 -2.29
CA ARG A 233 -18.08 4.95 -1.70
C ARG A 233 -19.33 4.90 -0.83
N LEU A 234 -20.26 4.00 -1.15
CA LEU A 234 -21.45 3.72 -0.34
C LEU A 234 -21.29 2.37 0.34
N LYS A 235 -21.54 2.29 1.65
CA LYS A 235 -21.52 1.03 2.40
C LYS A 235 -22.93 0.56 2.75
N ALA A 236 -23.20 -0.73 2.59
CA ALA A 236 -24.16 -1.41 3.46
C ALA A 236 -23.66 -1.32 4.91
N GLY A 237 -24.41 -0.62 5.77
CA GLY A 237 -24.08 -0.39 7.18
C GLY A 237 -23.60 1.02 7.58
N GLU A 238 -23.67 2.02 6.70
CA GLU A 238 -23.68 3.42 7.17
C GLU A 238 -25.00 3.67 7.94
N CYS A 239 -24.93 4.32 9.11
CA CYS A 239 -26.14 4.79 9.80
C CYS A 239 -26.94 5.65 8.82
N ILE A 240 -28.23 5.35 8.65
CA ILE A 240 -29.12 5.86 7.60
C ILE A 240 -29.07 7.40 7.46
N GLU A 241 -28.74 8.11 8.54
CA GLU A 241 -28.62 9.56 8.58
C GLU A 241 -27.38 10.12 7.84
N ASN A 242 -26.23 9.45 7.86
CA ASN A 242 -24.99 9.92 7.20
C ASN A 242 -25.06 9.77 5.66
N ILE A 243 -25.78 8.77 5.16
CA ILE A 243 -26.06 8.61 3.73
C ILE A 243 -27.03 9.72 3.27
N THR A 244 -28.11 9.94 4.02
CA THR A 244 -29.15 10.94 3.69
C THR A 244 -28.58 12.38 3.65
N LYS A 245 -27.60 12.68 4.51
CA LYS A 245 -26.88 13.97 4.51
C LYS A 245 -26.00 14.15 3.26
N LYS A 246 -25.26 13.11 2.86
CA LYS A 246 -24.41 13.14 1.66
C LYS A 246 -25.19 13.27 0.35
N PHE A 247 -26.44 12.81 0.28
CA PHE A 247 -27.29 12.99 -0.91
C PHE A 247 -27.91 14.39 -1.01
N LYS A 248 -28.39 14.96 0.10
CA LYS A 248 -28.90 16.34 0.11
C LYS A 248 -27.84 17.38 -0.24
N GLU A 249 -26.58 17.14 0.15
CA GLU A 249 -25.43 17.97 -0.25
C GLU A 249 -25.16 17.92 -1.77
N ILE A 250 -25.45 16.81 -2.44
CA ILE A 250 -25.31 16.70 -3.90
C ILE A 250 -26.45 17.42 -4.62
N ASP A 251 -27.71 17.25 -4.19
CA ASP A 251 -28.88 17.87 -4.83
C ASP A 251 -28.88 19.41 -4.71
N ALA A 252 -28.33 19.94 -3.60
CA ALA A 252 -28.12 21.37 -3.43
C ALA A 252 -27.06 21.92 -4.39
N LEU A 253 -25.92 21.21 -4.56
CA LEU A 253 -24.87 21.59 -5.50
C LEU A 253 -25.32 21.54 -6.97
N MET A 254 -26.32 20.73 -7.28
CA MET A 254 -26.89 20.61 -8.62
C MET A 254 -28.05 21.58 -8.90
N SER A 255 -28.60 22.23 -7.88
CA SER A 255 -29.69 23.22 -8.04
C SER A 255 -29.18 24.67 -8.14
N GLU A 256 -27.88 24.88 -7.93
CA GLU A 256 -27.18 26.18 -8.05
C GLU A 256 -26.41 26.34 -9.38
N LEU A 257 -26.60 25.41 -10.32
CA LEU A 257 -26.08 25.40 -11.70
C LEU A 257 -27.23 25.47 -12.70
#